data_AF-A0A845RE10-F1
#
_entry.id   AF-A0A845RE10-F1
#
_cell.length_a   1.000
_cell.length_b   1.000
_cell.length_c   1.000
_cell.angle_alpha   90.00
_cell.angle_beta   90.00
_cell.angle_gamma   90.00
#
_symmetry.space_group_name_H-M   'P 1'
#
loop_
_entity.id
_entity.type
_entity.pdbx_description
1 polymer ?
#
loop_
_entity_poly.entity_id
_entity_poly.type
_entity_poly.pdbx_seq_one_letter_code
_entity_poly.pdbx_strand_id
1 'polypeptide(L)'
;MKKLIKADLSGILRLAGAYQAVEALDVEREVAVLQRSRHTDYFFLARRGRCRLSTLPAVYEPDTPANLDWLACRGAALWPVVALYLHTDKTVEGHPWGSVTLLDQQAAAEDVRIFSALPENQRERHIRLIVKRYQRHVTYCSMLETIQYLKTGEVKVNGCKR
;
A
#
# COMPACT_ATOMS: atom_id res chain seq x y z
N MET A 1 -12.22 -0.57 -1.31
CA MET A 1 -11.05 0.35 -1.26
C MET A 1 -11.54 1.71 -0.80
N LYS A 2 -10.80 2.36 0.08
CA LYS A 2 -11.06 3.75 0.48
C LYS A 2 -9.81 4.59 0.33
N LYS A 3 -9.94 5.89 0.08
CA LYS A 3 -8.83 6.80 -0.20
C LYS A 3 -8.79 7.97 0.76
N LEU A 4 -7.65 8.14 1.42
CA LEU A 4 -7.27 9.36 2.13
C LEU A 4 -6.51 10.26 1.16
N ILE A 5 -6.89 11.53 1.09
CA ILE A 5 -6.27 12.53 0.19
C ILE A 5 -5.45 13.54 0.98
N LYS A 6 -4.45 14.13 0.31
CA LYS A 6 -3.60 15.22 0.83
C LYS A 6 -2.98 14.89 2.20
N ALA A 7 -2.35 13.73 2.31
CA ALA A 7 -1.66 13.28 3.50
C ALA A 7 -0.13 13.38 3.33
N ASP A 8 0.59 13.61 4.43
CA ASP A 8 2.02 13.32 4.51
C ASP A 8 2.21 11.79 4.49
N LEU A 9 2.76 11.29 3.38
CA LEU A 9 2.94 9.86 3.19
C LEU A 9 3.98 9.29 4.16
N SER A 10 4.99 10.09 4.56
CA SER A 10 5.98 9.66 5.55
C SER A 10 5.33 9.42 6.92
N GLY A 11 4.48 10.37 7.35
CA GLY A 11 3.68 10.24 8.56
C GLY A 11 2.76 9.00 8.53
N ILE A 12 2.14 8.70 7.38
CA ILE A 12 1.30 7.51 7.23
C ILE A 12 2.11 6.22 7.37
N LEU A 13 3.32 6.16 6.79
CA LEU A 13 4.22 5.01 6.93
C LEU A 13 4.60 4.77 8.39
N ARG A 14 4.97 5.84 9.11
CA ARG A 14 5.27 5.80 10.55
C ARG A 14 4.08 5.31 11.38
N LEU A 15 2.89 5.84 11.11
CA LEU A 15 1.65 5.40 11.74
C LEU A 15 1.37 3.91 11.49
N ALA A 16 1.50 3.47 10.24
CA ALA A 16 1.31 2.07 9.88
C ALA A 16 2.30 1.16 10.61
N GLY A 17 3.59 1.53 10.62
CA GLY A 17 4.62 0.78 11.34
C GLY A 17 4.35 0.68 12.85
N ALA A 18 3.96 1.79 13.48
CA ALA A 18 3.62 1.82 14.90
C ALA A 18 2.45 0.88 15.25
N TYR A 19 1.37 0.88 14.44
CA TYR A 19 0.23 -0.02 14.67
C TYR A 19 0.54 -1.49 14.35
N GLN A 20 1.49 -1.74 13.46
CA GLN A 20 1.93 -3.08 13.08
C GLN A 20 3.15 -3.57 13.89
N ALA A 21 3.51 -2.86 14.97
CA ALA A 21 4.64 -3.19 15.85
C ALA A 21 5.94 -3.45 15.05
N VAL A 22 6.21 -2.59 14.06
CA VAL A 22 7.44 -2.59 13.27
C VAL A 22 8.48 -1.72 13.98
N GLU A 23 9.73 -2.16 14.00
CA GLU A 23 10.82 -1.37 14.57
C GLU A 23 10.94 -0.02 13.86
N ALA A 24 11.10 1.06 14.62
CA ALA A 24 11.12 2.42 14.07
C ALA A 24 12.20 2.59 13.00
N LEU A 25 13.37 1.98 13.19
CA LEU A 25 14.46 2.00 12.21
C LEU A 25 14.10 1.34 10.88
N ASP A 26 13.29 0.27 10.90
CA ASP A 26 12.83 -0.41 9.69
C ASP A 26 11.89 0.50 8.91
N VAL A 27 10.97 1.17 9.62
CA VAL A 27 10.03 2.12 9.01
C VAL A 27 10.76 3.34 8.43
N GLU A 28 11.72 3.90 9.16
CA GLU A 28 12.50 5.05 8.68
C GLU A 28 13.33 4.71 7.44
N ARG A 29 13.79 3.46 7.28
CA ARG A 29 14.44 3.02 6.03
C ARG A 29 13.48 3.12 4.85
N GLU A 30 12.25 2.64 5.00
CA GLU A 30 11.23 2.72 3.95
C GLU A 30 10.80 4.17 3.66
N VAL A 31 10.71 5.01 4.71
CA VAL A 31 10.46 6.46 4.56
C VAL A 31 11.59 7.15 3.79
N ALA A 32 12.85 6.82 4.09
CA ALA A 32 13.99 7.38 3.36
C ALA A 32 13.97 6.98 1.87
N VAL A 33 13.53 5.77 1.54
CA VAL A 33 13.31 5.35 0.15
C VAL A 33 12.22 6.21 -0.50
N LEU A 34 11.08 6.39 0.17
CA LEU A 34 9.98 7.22 -0.35
C LEU A 34 10.41 8.67 -0.63
N GLN A 35 11.20 9.26 0.27
CA GLN A 35 11.66 10.65 0.17
C GLN A 35 12.69 10.87 -0.95
N ARG A 36 13.52 9.87 -1.24
CA ARG A 36 14.60 9.96 -2.25
C ARG A 36 14.16 9.50 -3.65
N SER A 37 13.13 8.67 -3.71
CA SER A 37 12.73 8.00 -4.94
C SER A 37 11.94 8.93 -5.87
N ARG A 38 12.11 8.73 -7.18
CA ARG A 38 11.45 9.52 -8.23
C ARG A 38 10.14 8.92 -8.75
N HIS A 39 9.72 7.76 -8.23
CA HIS A 39 8.44 7.16 -8.60
C HIS A 39 7.29 7.88 -7.91
N THR A 40 6.16 7.93 -8.58
CA THR A 40 4.91 8.52 -8.09
C THR A 40 4.04 7.51 -7.37
N ASP A 41 4.21 6.22 -7.63
CA ASP A 41 3.28 5.17 -7.24
C ASP A 41 4.01 4.04 -6.52
N TYR A 42 3.52 3.71 -5.33
CA TYR A 42 4.10 2.65 -4.49
C TYR A 42 3.03 1.77 -3.89
N PHE A 43 3.47 0.56 -3.58
CA PHE A 43 2.83 -0.30 -2.62
C PHE A 43 3.59 -0.26 -1.31
N PHE A 44 2.86 -0.23 -0.20
CA PHE A 44 3.42 -0.39 1.13
C PHE A 44 2.70 -1.53 1.84
N LEU A 45 3.47 -2.49 2.32
CA LEU A 45 2.99 -3.65 3.05
C LEU A 45 3.60 -3.62 4.46
N ALA A 46 2.76 -3.73 5.48
CA ALA A 46 3.19 -3.82 6.87
C ALA A 46 2.45 -4.93 7.62
N ARG A 47 3.20 -5.71 8.39
CA ARG A 47 2.72 -6.79 9.25
C ARG A 47 3.66 -6.96 10.42
N ARG A 48 3.21 -7.58 11.51
CA ARG A 48 3.96 -7.75 12.78
C ARG A 48 5.50 -7.80 12.62
N GLY A 49 6.17 -6.69 12.96
CA GLY A 49 7.63 -6.57 12.97
C GLY A 49 8.31 -6.38 11.61
N ARG A 50 7.57 -6.22 10.50
CA ARG A 50 8.11 -6.03 9.15
C ARG A 50 7.29 -5.04 8.34
N CYS A 51 7.98 -4.21 7.57
CA CYS A 51 7.35 -3.42 6.53
C CYS A 51 8.20 -3.39 5.26
N ARG A 52 7.58 -3.07 4.13
CA ARG A 52 8.26 -2.84 2.87
C ARG A 52 7.50 -1.83 2.03
N LEU A 53 8.21 -0.83 1.53
CA LEU A 53 7.81 0.00 0.41
C LEU A 53 8.36 -0.62 -0.89
N SER A 54 7.55 -0.66 -1.93
CA SER A 54 7.94 -1.22 -3.22
C SER A 54 7.30 -0.47 -4.36
N THR A 55 8.02 -0.37 -5.47
CA THR A 55 7.44 0.12 -6.72
C THR A 55 6.45 -0.93 -7.25
N LEU A 56 5.44 -0.50 -7.99
CA LEU A 56 4.47 -1.43 -8.58
C LEU A 56 5.17 -2.47 -9.49
N PRO A 57 6.10 -2.09 -10.40
CA PRO A 57 6.82 -3.07 -11.21
C PRO A 57 7.53 -4.15 -10.38
N ALA A 58 8.21 -3.77 -9.29
CA ALA A 58 8.87 -4.74 -8.42
C ALA A 58 7.89 -5.73 -7.79
N VAL A 59 6.68 -5.30 -7.41
CA VAL A 59 5.67 -6.21 -6.83
C VAL A 59 5.14 -7.22 -7.84
N TYR A 60 4.99 -6.84 -9.11
CA TYR A 60 4.52 -7.75 -10.16
C TYR A 60 5.64 -8.52 -10.86
N GLU A 61 6.91 -8.20 -10.60
CA GLU A 61 8.04 -8.97 -11.13
C GLU A 61 8.22 -10.27 -10.34
N PRO A 62 8.08 -11.46 -10.98
CA PRO A 62 8.17 -12.75 -10.30
C PRO A 62 9.46 -12.92 -9.51
N ASP A 63 9.35 -13.62 -8.38
CA ASP A 63 10.48 -14.06 -7.54
C ASP A 63 11.36 -12.93 -6.95
N THR A 64 10.99 -11.67 -7.16
CA THR A 64 11.62 -10.56 -6.45
C THR A 64 11.20 -10.54 -4.98
N PRO A 65 12.03 -9.96 -4.08
CA PRO A 65 11.67 -9.85 -2.66
C PRO A 65 10.31 -9.16 -2.43
N ALA A 66 9.99 -8.16 -3.25
CA ALA A 66 8.71 -7.46 -3.20
C ALA A 66 7.55 -8.38 -3.57
N ASN A 67 7.66 -9.12 -4.67
CA ASN A 67 6.63 -10.09 -5.07
C ASN A 67 6.42 -11.18 -4.01
N LEU A 68 7.50 -11.77 -3.51
CA LEU A 68 7.44 -12.82 -2.49
C LEU A 68 6.79 -12.34 -1.18
N ASP A 69 7.06 -11.10 -0.74
CA ASP A 69 6.42 -10.55 0.46
C ASP A 69 4.89 -10.43 0.31
N TRP A 70 4.41 -10.05 -0.88
CA TRP A 70 2.99 -9.97 -1.18
C TRP A 70 2.33 -11.36 -1.24
N LEU A 71 3.01 -12.35 -1.83
CA LEU A 71 2.50 -13.72 -1.91
C LEU A 71 2.54 -14.46 -0.55
N ALA A 72 3.49 -14.14 0.31
CA ALA A 72 3.63 -14.73 1.65
C ALA A 72 2.51 -14.34 2.61
N CYS A 73 1.75 -13.28 2.29
CA CYS A 73 0.65 -12.79 3.10
C CYS A 73 -0.72 -13.39 2.69
N ARG A 74 -0.74 -14.44 1.87
CA ARG A 74 -1.98 -15.12 1.47
C ARG A 74 -2.49 -16.02 2.61
N GLY A 75 -3.77 -15.91 2.93
CA GLY A 75 -4.44 -16.71 3.97
C GLY A 75 -4.73 -15.96 5.27
N ALA A 76 -5.40 -16.64 6.20
CA ALA A 76 -5.79 -16.08 7.50
C ALA A 76 -4.54 -15.81 8.34
N ALA A 77 -4.08 -14.56 8.33
CA ALA A 77 -3.03 -14.12 9.21
C ALA A 77 -3.58 -14.00 10.64
N LEU A 78 -2.84 -14.56 11.61
CA LEU A 78 -3.11 -14.36 13.05
C LEU A 78 -3.00 -12.88 13.47
N TRP A 79 -2.45 -12.04 12.59
CA TRP A 79 -2.20 -10.63 12.80
C TRP A 79 -2.70 -9.81 11.61
N PRO A 80 -3.21 -8.60 11.85
CA PRO A 80 -3.52 -7.65 10.78
C PRO A 80 -2.39 -7.51 9.77
N VAL A 81 -2.74 -7.43 8.49
CA VAL A 81 -1.81 -7.04 7.43
C VAL A 81 -2.33 -5.77 6.79
N VAL A 82 -1.50 -4.74 6.81
CA VAL A 82 -1.80 -3.43 6.22
C VAL A 82 -1.21 -3.40 4.82
N ALA A 83 -2.08 -3.18 3.82
CA ALA A 83 -1.70 -3.03 2.43
C ALA A 83 -2.19 -1.67 1.91
N LEU A 84 -1.24 -0.81 1.55
CA LEU A 84 -1.53 0.54 1.07
C LEU A 84 -1.03 0.72 -0.35
N TYR A 85 -1.80 1.42 -1.16
CA TYR A 85 -1.29 2.07 -2.37
C TYR A 85 -1.05 3.55 -2.08
N LEU A 86 0.13 4.03 -2.43
CA LEU A 86 0.54 5.42 -2.24
C LEU A 86 0.70 6.08 -3.59
N HIS A 87 0.15 7.27 -3.74
CA HIS A 87 0.41 8.15 -4.87
C HIS A 87 0.97 9.46 -4.36
N THR A 88 2.20 9.79 -4.76
CA THR A 88 2.88 11.06 -4.43
C THR A 88 2.46 12.13 -5.43
N ASP A 89 1.83 13.21 -4.94
CA ASP A 89 1.39 14.35 -5.74
C ASP A 89 2.50 15.41 -5.83
N LYS A 90 3.13 15.72 -4.68
CA LYS A 90 4.11 16.80 -4.56
C LYS A 90 5.01 16.60 -3.35
N THR A 91 6.07 17.39 -3.27
CA THR A 91 6.92 17.48 -2.07
C THR A 91 6.66 18.81 -1.37
N VAL A 92 6.39 18.78 -0.06
CA VAL A 92 6.23 19.98 0.79
C VAL A 92 7.25 19.89 1.90
N GLU A 93 8.16 20.87 1.99
CA GLU A 93 9.21 20.89 3.03
C GLU A 93 10.02 19.58 3.11
N GLY A 94 10.36 18.99 1.96
CA GLY A 94 11.09 17.72 1.88
C GLY A 94 10.25 16.47 2.15
N HIS A 95 8.95 16.61 2.45
CA HIS A 95 8.06 15.48 2.72
C HIS A 95 7.19 15.15 1.50
N PRO A 96 7.08 13.86 1.11
CA PRO A 96 6.19 13.41 0.04
C PRO A 96 4.72 13.53 0.50
N TRP A 97 3.99 14.41 -0.14
CA TRP A 97 2.56 14.61 0.06
C TRP A 97 1.77 13.98 -1.08
N GLY A 98 0.66 13.35 -0.74
CA GLY A 98 -0.19 12.77 -1.76
C GLY A 98 -1.41 12.07 -1.21
N SER A 99 -1.73 10.92 -1.78
CA SER A 99 -2.90 10.14 -1.40
C SER A 99 -2.57 8.70 -1.08
N VAL A 100 -3.38 8.13 -0.19
CA VAL A 100 -3.24 6.77 0.32
C VAL A 100 -4.54 6.03 0.06
N THR A 101 -4.47 4.90 -0.63
CA THR A 101 -5.62 4.01 -0.82
C THR A 101 -5.45 2.78 0.05
N LEU A 102 -6.42 2.55 0.91
CA LEU A 102 -6.53 1.38 1.78
C LEU A 102 -6.99 0.20 0.92
N LEU A 103 -6.14 -0.83 0.83
CA LEU A 103 -6.39 -2.01 0.02
C LEU A 103 -6.94 -3.13 0.89
N ASP A 104 -7.79 -3.95 0.27
CA ASP A 104 -8.02 -5.29 0.78
C ASP A 104 -6.78 -6.11 0.47
N GLN A 105 -6.06 -6.53 1.50
CA GLN A 105 -4.78 -7.19 1.32
C GLN A 105 -4.91 -8.55 0.61
N GLN A 106 -5.97 -9.33 0.88
CA GLN A 106 -6.17 -10.62 0.25
C GLN A 106 -6.52 -10.46 -1.24
N ALA A 107 -7.40 -9.51 -1.56
CA ALA A 107 -7.76 -9.22 -2.94
C ALA A 107 -6.54 -8.69 -3.73
N ALA A 108 -5.72 -7.83 -3.12
CA ALA A 108 -4.54 -7.29 -3.76
C ALA A 108 -3.42 -8.34 -3.91
N ALA A 109 -3.22 -9.23 -2.93
CA ALA A 109 -2.27 -10.34 -3.05
C ALA A 109 -2.69 -11.36 -4.12
N GLU A 110 -3.98 -11.64 -4.26
CA GLU A 110 -4.49 -12.51 -5.32
C GLU A 110 -4.34 -11.88 -6.70
N ASP A 111 -4.55 -10.56 -6.81
CA ASP A 111 -4.27 -9.80 -8.03
C ASP A 111 -2.78 -9.89 -8.40
N VAL A 112 -1.87 -9.63 -7.46
CA VAL A 112 -0.42 -9.81 -7.68
C VAL A 112 -0.08 -11.21 -8.17
N ARG A 113 -0.63 -12.25 -7.54
CA ARG A 113 -0.42 -13.65 -7.94
C ARG A 113 -0.85 -13.95 -9.38
N ILE A 114 -2.01 -13.44 -9.78
CA ILE A 114 -2.56 -13.69 -11.12
C ILE A 114 -1.70 -12.96 -12.15
N PHE A 115 -1.40 -11.69 -11.92
CA PHE A 115 -0.79 -10.84 -12.92
C PHE A 115 0.74 -10.94 -12.96
N SER A 116 1.42 -11.35 -11.88
CA SER A 116 2.87 -11.59 -11.94
C SER A 116 3.24 -12.76 -12.86
N ALA A 117 2.36 -13.75 -13.01
CA ALA A 117 2.57 -14.89 -13.89
C ALA A 117 2.46 -14.55 -15.40
N LEU A 118 2.01 -13.34 -15.75
CA LEU A 118 1.84 -12.92 -17.14
C LEU A 118 3.15 -12.40 -17.76
N PRO A 119 3.28 -12.38 -19.09
CA PRO A 119 4.40 -11.72 -19.77
C PRO A 119 4.49 -10.23 -19.44
N GLU A 120 5.71 -9.68 -19.49
CA GLU A 120 6.05 -8.32 -19.06
C GLU A 120 5.10 -7.24 -19.64
N ASN A 121 4.83 -7.27 -20.94
CA ASN A 121 3.93 -6.32 -21.59
C ASN A 121 2.49 -6.33 -21.02
N GLN A 122 2.01 -7.50 -20.58
CA GLN A 122 0.72 -7.65 -19.93
C GLN A 122 0.77 -7.17 -18.48
N ARG A 123 1.87 -7.42 -17.76
CA ARG A 123 2.09 -6.90 -16.39
C ARG A 123 2.10 -5.38 -16.37
N GLU A 124 2.84 -4.76 -17.28
CA GLU A 124 2.87 -3.30 -17.39
C GLU A 124 1.50 -2.72 -17.72
N ARG A 125 0.77 -3.35 -18.65
CA ARG A 125 -0.60 -2.93 -18.98
C ARG A 125 -1.50 -3.02 -17.76
N HIS A 126 -1.39 -4.10 -16.99
CA HIS A 126 -2.15 -4.28 -15.75
C HIS A 126 -1.79 -3.21 -14.70
N ILE A 127 -0.50 -2.95 -14.48
CA ILE A 127 -0.02 -1.88 -13.58
C ILE A 127 -0.65 -0.53 -13.96
N ARG A 128 -0.66 -0.16 -15.24
CA ARG A 128 -1.30 1.08 -15.70
C ARG A 128 -2.80 1.11 -15.37
N LEU A 129 -3.50 -0.02 -15.54
CA LEU A 129 -4.92 -0.13 -15.23
C LEU A 129 -5.20 -0.04 -13.73
N ILE A 130 -4.37 -0.67 -12.89
CA ILE A 130 -4.58 -0.66 -11.44
C ILE A 130 -4.31 0.71 -10.83
N VAL A 131 -3.27 1.41 -11.29
CA VAL A 131 -3.00 2.81 -10.92
C VAL A 131 -4.21 3.68 -11.24
N LYS A 132 -4.74 3.58 -12.47
CA LYS A 132 -5.94 4.32 -12.88
C LYS A 132 -7.15 3.98 -12.00
N ARG A 133 -7.33 2.71 -11.65
CA ARG A 133 -8.43 2.24 -10.78
C ARG A 133 -8.31 2.84 -9.37
N TYR A 134 -7.14 2.76 -8.76
CA TYR A 134 -6.91 3.23 -7.39
C TYR A 134 -6.96 4.77 -7.28
N GLN A 135 -6.65 5.48 -8.36
CA GLN A 135 -6.77 6.93 -8.38
C GLN A 135 -8.21 7.42 -8.61
N ARG A 136 -9.01 6.73 -9.44
CA ARG A 136 -10.32 7.24 -9.92
C ARG A 136 -11.55 6.58 -9.31
N HIS A 137 -11.48 5.30 -8.92
CA HIS A 137 -12.65 4.52 -8.52
C HIS A 137 -12.60 4.13 -7.04
N VAL A 138 -12.57 5.14 -6.18
CA VAL A 138 -12.41 5.00 -4.73
C VAL A 138 -13.29 5.99 -3.97
N THR A 139 -13.86 5.54 -2.86
CA THR A 139 -14.57 6.40 -1.91
C THR A 139 -13.59 7.07 -0.96
N TYR A 140 -13.82 8.33 -0.60
CA TYR A 140 -12.97 9.01 0.37
C TYR A 140 -13.17 8.45 1.78
N CYS A 141 -12.09 8.41 2.56
CA CYS A 141 -12.15 8.11 4.00
C CYS A 141 -11.61 9.24 4.85
N SER A 142 -12.12 9.29 6.08
CA SER A 142 -11.61 10.11 7.17
C SER A 142 -10.32 9.54 7.76
N MET A 143 -9.59 10.37 8.50
CA MET A 143 -8.41 9.91 9.24
C MET A 143 -8.75 8.85 10.29
N LEU A 144 -9.95 8.91 10.89
CA LEU A 144 -10.41 7.90 11.85
C LEU A 144 -10.54 6.52 11.20
N GLU A 145 -11.15 6.46 10.01
CA GLU A 145 -11.26 5.21 9.25
C GLU A 145 -9.89 4.68 8.82
N THR A 146 -8.96 5.56 8.47
CA THR A 146 -7.56 5.18 8.20
C THR A 146 -6.91 4.58 9.45
N ILE A 147 -7.04 5.22 10.62
CA ILE A 147 -6.49 4.68 11.88
C ILE A 147 -7.09 3.31 12.22
N GLN A 148 -8.40 3.16 12.06
CA GLN A 148 -9.07 1.87 12.28
C GLN A 148 -8.51 0.79 11.34
N TYR A 149 -8.38 1.12 10.06
CA TYR A 149 -7.76 0.23 9.08
C TYR A 149 -6.31 -0.14 9.46
N LEU A 150 -5.49 0.83 9.86
CA LEU A 150 -4.09 0.56 10.23
C LEU A 150 -3.97 -0.36 11.46
N LYS A 151 -4.99 -0.39 12.32
CA LYS A 151 -5.06 -1.32 13.46
C LYS A 151 -5.53 -2.72 13.07
N THR A 152 -6.49 -2.84 12.16
CA THR A 152 -7.17 -4.13 11.89
C THR A 152 -6.84 -4.76 10.54
N GLY A 153 -6.30 -4.00 9.59
CA GLY A 153 -6.12 -4.42 8.20
C GLY A 153 -7.43 -4.50 7.41
N GLU A 154 -8.58 -4.17 8.01
CA GLU A 154 -9.89 -4.37 7.40
C GLU A 154 -10.44 -3.09 6.79
N VAL A 155 -10.75 -3.13 5.48
CA VAL A 155 -11.47 -2.04 4.82
C VAL A 155 -12.96 -2.14 5.15
N LYS A 156 -13.38 -1.59 6.29
CA LYS A 156 -14.80 -1.56 6.66
C LYS A 156 -15.58 -0.71 5.66
N VAL A 157 -16.47 -1.33 4.89
CA VAL A 157 -17.46 -0.60 4.09
C VAL A 157 -18.60 -0.25 5.06
N ASN A 158 -18.61 0.98 5.57
CA ASN A 158 -19.76 1.42 6.34
C ASN A 158 -20.96 1.40 5.41
N GLY A 159 -21.95 0.57 5.76
CA GLY A 159 -23.17 0.44 4.99
C GLY A 159 -23.91 1.76 4.96
N CYS A 160 -23.78 2.50 3.85
CA CYS A 160 -24.91 3.26 3.34
C CYS A 160 -25.83 2.23 2.69
N LYS A 161 -26.78 1.68 3.47
CA LYS A 161 -28.02 1.20 2.87
C LYS A 161 -28.60 2.40 2.12
N ARG A 162 -28.83 2.20 0.83
CA ARG A 162 -29.54 3.17 -0.03
C ARG A 162 -30.90 3.49 0.56
#